data_AF-A0A094AG77-F1
#
_entry.id   AF-A0A094AG77-F1
#
_cell.length_a   1.000
_cell.length_b   1.000
_cell.length_c   1.000
_cell.angle_alpha   90.00
_cell.angle_beta   90.00
_cell.angle_gamma   90.00
#
_symmetry.space_group_name_H-M   'P 1'
#
loop_
_entity.id
_entity.type
_entity.pdbx_description
1 polymer ?
#
loop_
_entity_poly.entity_id
_entity_poly.type
_entity_poly.pdbx_seq_one_letter_code
_entity_poly.pdbx_strand_id
1 'polypeptide(L)'
;MVKKIRTQSSTDDEILKDCKNETTCGDCEPITWTAPLKGTRIDPPANTFAVVVDVHNRGAMRIFEGNGNSYIDGVTVEEAGNLVIVPWDSGWWFRASGSLRVGYIVEK
;
A
#
# COMPACT_ATOMS: atom_id res chain seq x y z
N MET A 1 6.39 -3.38 13.39
CA MET A 1 7.02 -3.16 12.07
C MET A 1 6.12 -3.81 11.04
N VAL A 2 5.80 -3.10 9.97
CA VAL A 2 4.87 -3.57 8.94
C VAL A 2 5.65 -4.43 7.92
N LYS A 3 5.06 -5.54 7.46
CA LYS A 3 5.65 -6.37 6.40
C LYS A 3 5.67 -5.54 5.11
N LYS A 4 6.82 -5.47 4.45
CA LYS A 4 7.04 -4.75 3.19
C LYS A 4 7.62 -5.72 2.18
N ILE A 5 6.95 -5.90 1.05
CA ILE A 5 7.37 -6.79 -0.03
C ILE A 5 7.75 -5.91 -1.21
N ARG A 6 9.02 -5.94 -1.61
CA ARG A 6 9.48 -5.24 -2.81
C ARG A 6 9.13 -6.11 -4.02
N THR A 7 8.53 -5.49 -5.04
CA THR A 7 8.31 -6.14 -6.32
C THR A 7 8.92 -5.31 -7.45
N GLN A 8 9.45 -6.01 -8.46
CA GLN A 8 9.89 -5.44 -9.73
C GLN A 8 8.84 -5.61 -10.84
N SER A 9 7.69 -6.16 -10.49
CA SER A 9 6.57 -6.35 -11.40
C SER A 9 6.13 -5.03 -12.01
N SER A 10 5.87 -5.06 -13.31
CA SER A 10 5.61 -3.85 -14.10
C SER A 10 4.14 -3.72 -14.51
N THR A 11 3.36 -4.78 -14.30
CA THR A 11 1.94 -4.87 -14.66
C THR A 11 1.07 -5.23 -13.45
N ASP A 12 -0.19 -4.81 -13.47
CA ASP A 12 -1.12 -5.07 -12.37
C ASP A 12 -1.32 -6.57 -12.12
N ASP A 13 -1.35 -7.39 -13.17
CA ASP A 13 -1.50 -8.85 -13.06
C ASP A 13 -0.30 -9.50 -12.35
N GLU A 14 0.91 -9.04 -12.64
CA GLU A 14 2.13 -9.51 -11.97
C GLU A 14 2.15 -9.07 -10.50
N ILE A 15 1.76 -7.82 -10.20
CA ILE A 15 1.66 -7.31 -8.83
C ILE A 15 0.61 -8.09 -8.03
N LEU A 16 -0.54 -8.40 -8.63
CA LEU A 16 -1.57 -9.24 -8.02
C LEU A 16 -1.04 -10.65 -7.75
N LYS A 17 -0.32 -11.25 -8.70
CA LYS A 17 0.29 -12.57 -8.51
C LYS A 17 1.30 -12.57 -7.35
N ASP A 18 2.15 -11.55 -7.26
CA ASP A 18 3.10 -11.41 -6.15
C ASP A 18 2.37 -11.24 -4.82
N CYS A 19 1.32 -10.43 -4.79
CA CYS A 19 0.47 -10.27 -3.62
C CYS A 19 -0.15 -11.61 -3.19
N LYS A 20 -0.71 -12.39 -4.13
CA LYS A 20 -1.31 -13.71 -3.85
C LYS A 20 -0.30 -14.74 -3.35
N ASN A 21 0.96 -14.66 -3.76
CA ASN A 21 2.00 -15.56 -3.24
C ASN A 21 2.43 -15.21 -1.81
N GLU A 22 2.35 -13.92 -1.46
CA GLU A 22 2.86 -13.38 -0.21
C GLU A 22 1.78 -13.15 0.86
N THR A 23 0.51 -13.24 0.46
CA THR A 23 -0.69 -13.07 1.28
C THR A 23 -1.67 -14.21 1.03
N THR A 24 -2.78 -14.25 1.76
CA THR A 24 -3.84 -15.25 1.57
C THR A 24 -4.98 -14.79 0.66
N CYS A 25 -4.78 -13.72 -0.14
CA CYS A 25 -5.83 -13.22 -1.04
C CYS A 25 -6.11 -14.26 -2.14
N GLY A 26 -7.33 -14.82 -2.18
CA GLY A 26 -7.74 -15.79 -3.20
C GLY A 26 -8.21 -15.10 -4.48
N ASP A 27 -9.37 -14.45 -4.40
CA ASP A 27 -10.01 -13.72 -5.49
C ASP A 27 -9.96 -12.22 -5.22
N CYS A 28 -8.90 -11.57 -5.69
CA CYS A 28 -8.74 -10.12 -5.59
C CYS A 28 -9.34 -9.41 -6.83
N GLU A 29 -9.91 -8.22 -6.64
CA GLU A 29 -10.30 -7.35 -7.74
C GLU A 29 -9.09 -6.72 -8.45
N PRO A 30 -9.26 -6.16 -9.67
CA PRO A 30 -8.23 -5.36 -10.32
C PRO A 30 -7.74 -4.22 -9.43
N ILE A 31 -6.44 -3.91 -9.52
CA ILE A 31 -5.83 -2.88 -8.68
C ILE A 31 -6.44 -1.51 -9.02
N THR A 32 -7.00 -0.85 -8.00
CA THR A 32 -7.46 0.54 -8.15
C THR A 32 -6.36 1.49 -7.73
N TRP A 33 -5.75 2.16 -8.71
CA TRP A 33 -4.70 3.15 -8.47
C TRP A 33 -5.27 4.54 -8.18
N THR A 34 -4.72 5.20 -7.16
CA THR A 34 -5.06 6.57 -6.77
C THR A 34 -3.82 7.39 -6.43
N ALA A 35 -3.95 8.71 -6.56
CA ALA A 35 -2.95 9.67 -6.09
C ALA A 35 -3.46 10.29 -4.77
N PRO A 36 -2.96 9.85 -3.60
CA PRO A 36 -3.44 10.31 -2.31
C PRO A 36 -3.18 11.81 -2.08
N LEU A 37 -4.15 12.50 -1.47
CA LEU A 37 -4.00 13.89 -1.07
C LEU A 37 -2.95 14.02 0.05
N LYS A 38 -1.94 14.87 -0.20
CA LYS A 38 -0.81 15.08 0.72
C LYS A 38 -1.28 15.53 2.10
N GLY A 39 -0.75 14.87 3.13
CA GLY A 39 -0.94 15.27 4.54
C GLY A 39 -2.33 14.99 5.11
N THR A 40 -3.21 14.35 4.34
CA THR A 40 -4.55 13.95 4.80
C THR A 40 -4.54 12.52 5.34
N ARG A 41 -5.48 12.22 6.25
CA ARG A 41 -5.78 10.86 6.66
C ARG A 41 -6.51 10.16 5.52
N ILE A 42 -6.03 8.98 5.16
CA ILE A 42 -6.60 8.14 4.13
C ILE A 42 -6.84 6.77 4.74
N ASP A 43 -8.10 6.40 4.79
CA ASP A 43 -8.57 5.08 5.15
C ASP A 43 -8.77 4.32 3.82
N PRO A 44 -8.04 3.21 3.58
CA PRO A 44 -8.26 2.39 2.40
C PRO A 44 -9.70 1.87 2.32
N PRO A 45 -10.15 1.43 1.12
CA PRO A 45 -11.44 0.76 0.98
C PRO A 45 -11.62 -0.39 1.97
N ALA A 46 -12.88 -0.67 2.34
CA ALA A 46 -13.19 -1.88 3.10
C ALA A 46 -12.67 -3.13 2.38
N ASN A 47 -12.28 -4.16 3.14
CA ASN A 47 -11.71 -5.41 2.61
C ASN A 47 -10.41 -5.24 1.82
N THR A 48 -9.66 -4.16 2.05
CA THR A 48 -8.29 -4.03 1.51
C THR A 48 -7.39 -5.08 2.17
N PHE A 49 -6.85 -6.00 1.36
CA PHE A 49 -5.88 -7.00 1.78
C PHE A 49 -4.44 -6.49 1.70
N ALA A 50 -4.16 -5.64 0.72
CA ALA A 50 -2.86 -5.04 0.56
C ALA A 50 -2.95 -3.66 -0.09
N VAL A 51 -2.01 -2.81 0.29
CA VAL A 51 -1.78 -1.49 -0.28
C VAL A 51 -0.46 -1.54 -1.05
N VAL A 52 -0.53 -1.29 -2.35
CA VAL A 52 0.65 -1.19 -3.21
C VAL A 52 1.08 0.26 -3.27
N VAL A 53 2.35 0.54 -3.02
CA VAL A 53 2.90 1.90 -3.03
C VAL A 53 3.93 2.02 -4.13
N ASP A 54 3.64 2.89 -5.10
CA ASP A 54 4.59 3.30 -6.11
C ASP A 54 5.40 4.50 -5.63
N VAL A 55 6.66 4.23 -5.26
CA VAL A 55 7.63 5.22 -4.79
C VAL A 55 8.71 5.51 -5.84
N HIS A 56 8.42 5.35 -7.13
CA HIS A 56 9.29 5.87 -8.20
C HIS A 56 9.43 7.39 -8.15
N ASN A 57 8.40 8.08 -7.65
CA ASN A 57 8.43 9.52 -7.41
C ASN A 57 8.84 9.84 -5.97
N ARG A 58 9.31 11.07 -5.72
CA ARG A 58 9.70 11.53 -4.38
C ARG A 58 8.46 11.60 -3.46
N GLY A 59 8.19 10.51 -2.77
CA GLY A 59 7.08 10.39 -1.83
C GLY A 59 7.37 9.42 -0.69
N ALA A 60 6.52 9.46 0.32
CA ALA A 60 6.52 8.53 1.43
C ALA A 60 5.10 8.30 1.95
N MET A 61 4.81 7.08 2.37
CA MET A 61 3.59 6.69 3.05
C MET A 61 3.90 6.40 4.52
N ARG A 62 3.14 7.00 5.44
CA ARG A 62 3.24 6.70 6.87
C ARG A 62 1.96 6.04 7.34
N ILE A 63 2.07 4.93 8.04
CA ILE A 63 0.99 4.04 8.47
C ILE A 63 0.78 4.19 9.97
N PHE A 64 -0.48 4.20 10.39
CA PHE A 64 -0.92 4.46 11.75
C PHE A 64 -2.00 3.48 12.18
N GLU A 65 -2.09 3.21 13.48
CA GLU A 65 -3.23 2.50 14.05
C GLU A 65 -4.46 3.42 14.13
N GLY A 66 -5.63 2.86 13.82
CA GLY A 66 -6.92 3.56 13.75
C GLY A 66 -7.42 4.11 15.06
N ASN A 67 -7.29 3.35 16.16
CA ASN A 67 -7.83 3.75 17.47
C ASN A 67 -6.89 4.67 18.26
N GLY A 68 -5.59 4.67 17.98
CA GLY A 68 -4.59 5.41 18.74
C GLY A 68 -3.90 6.56 17.98
N ASN A 69 -4.04 6.61 16.65
CA ASN A 69 -3.19 7.43 15.77
C ASN A 69 -1.69 7.21 16.01
N SER A 70 -1.32 6.07 16.59
CA SER A 70 0.05 5.68 16.86
C SER A 70 0.74 5.36 15.53
N TYR A 71 1.91 5.96 15.31
CA TYR A 71 2.73 5.63 14.15
C TYR A 71 3.24 4.19 14.25
N ILE A 72 3.00 3.39 13.22
CA ILE A 72 3.44 1.98 13.17
C ILE A 72 4.73 1.86 12.36
N ASP A 73 4.70 2.34 11.12
CA ASP A 73 5.78 2.21 10.13
C ASP A 73 5.49 3.09 8.90
N GLY A 74 6.31 2.98 7.87
CA GLY A 74 6.05 3.61 6.58
C GLY A 74 6.85 3.01 5.43
N VAL A 75 6.42 3.38 4.22
CA VAL A 75 7.19 3.23 2.99
C VAL A 75 7.88 4.58 2.75
N THR A 76 9.20 4.62 2.89
CA THR A 76 9.98 5.85 2.87
C THR A 76 10.89 5.90 1.64
N VAL A 77 11.72 6.93 1.55
CA VAL A 77 12.70 7.13 0.47
C VAL A 77 13.72 6.00 0.33
N GLU A 78 13.89 5.15 1.35
CA GLU A 78 14.74 3.96 1.28
C GLU A 78 14.22 2.92 0.28
N GLU A 79 12.92 3.01 -0.03
CA GLU A 79 12.25 2.16 -1.00
C GLU A 79 12.21 2.80 -2.40
N ALA A 80 12.80 3.99 -2.58
CA ALA A 80 12.70 4.75 -3.83
C ALA A 80 13.12 3.92 -5.06
N GLY A 81 12.32 4.03 -6.13
CA GLY A 81 12.52 3.26 -7.36
C GLY A 81 11.97 1.84 -7.31
N ASN A 82 11.22 1.47 -6.27
CA ASN A 82 10.53 0.18 -6.18
C ASN A 82 9.00 0.37 -6.12
N LEU A 83 8.29 -0.72 -6.41
CA LEU A 83 6.91 -0.92 -6.01
C LEU A 83 6.91 -1.75 -4.72
N VAL A 84 6.19 -1.28 -3.71
CA VAL A 84 6.14 -1.94 -2.40
C VAL A 84 4.73 -2.39 -2.11
N ILE A 85 4.53 -3.71 -1.95
CA ILE A 85 3.29 -4.29 -1.49
C ILE A 85 3.32 -4.33 0.04
N VAL A 86 2.31 -3.74 0.66
CA VAL A 86 2.11 -3.70 2.10
C VAL A 86 0.84 -4.48 2.42
N PRO A 87 0.94 -5.71 2.96
CA PRO A 87 -0.22 -6.41 3.52
C PRO A 87 -0.90 -5.52 4.56
N TRP A 88 -2.21 -5.39 4.46
CA TRP A 88 -2.96 -4.36 5.14
C TRP A 88 -3.82 -4.94 6.25
N ASP A 89 -3.84 -4.25 7.39
CA ASP A 89 -4.78 -4.51 8.48
C ASP A 89 -5.91 -3.47 8.41
N SER A 90 -7.16 -3.93 8.48
CA SER A 90 -8.35 -3.07 8.42
C SER A 90 -8.41 -2.00 9.51
N GLY A 91 -7.68 -2.17 10.62
CA GLY A 91 -7.54 -1.19 11.69
C GLY A 91 -6.50 -0.11 11.40
N TRP A 92 -5.81 -0.13 10.26
CA TRP A 92 -4.80 0.86 9.89
C TRP A 92 -5.33 1.94 8.96
N TRP A 93 -4.71 3.12 9.03
CA TRP A 93 -4.86 4.20 8.06
C TRP A 93 -3.47 4.76 7.69
N PHE A 94 -3.40 5.54 6.62
CA PHE A 94 -2.14 6.17 6.24
C PHE A 94 -2.26 7.65 5.88
N ARG A 95 -1.12 8.33 5.85
CA ARG A 95 -0.96 9.64 5.20
C ARG A 95 0.17 9.59 4.18
N ALA A 96 -0.06 10.21 3.04
CA ALA A 96 0.95 10.37 2.01
C ALA A 96 1.70 11.70 2.15
N SER A 97 2.97 11.71 1.78
CA SER A 97 3.82 12.89 1.65
C SER A 97 4.51 12.85 0.29
N GLY A 98 4.67 14.00 -0.34
CA GLY A 98 5.29 14.08 -1.68
C GLY A 98 4.34 13.60 -2.77
N SER A 99 4.90 13.10 -3.87
CA SER A 99 4.15 12.54 -4.99
C SER A 99 4.37 11.02 -5.01
N LEU A 100 3.30 10.26 -4.83
CA LEU A 100 3.29 8.79 -4.90
C LEU A 100 1.94 8.34 -5.44
N ARG A 101 1.88 7.14 -6.00
CA ARG A 101 0.62 6.47 -6.33
C ARG A 101 0.42 5.29 -5.41
N VAL A 102 -0.83 5.03 -5.09
CA VAL A 102 -1.23 3.91 -4.23
C VAL A 102 -2.23 3.05 -4.98
N GLY A 103 -1.98 1.75 -5.03
CA GLY A 103 -2.91 0.75 -5.54
C GLY A 103 -3.58 0.03 -4.38
N TYR A 104 -4.90 -0.18 -4.46
CA TYR A 104 -5.61 -1.02 -3.50
C TYR A 104 -5.87 -2.39 -4.10
N ILE A 105 -5.46 -3.43 -3.38
CA ILE A 105 -5.82 -4.81 -3.64
C ILE A 105 -6.91 -5.18 -2.63
N VAL A 106 -8.13 -5.30 -3.11
CA VAL A 106 -9.32 -5.65 -2.33
C VAL A 106 -9.75 -7.07 -2.69
N GLU A 107 -10.25 -7.81 -1.70
CA GLU A 107 -10.95 -9.06 -1.96
C GLU A 107 -12.32 -8.77 -2.56
N LYS A 108 -12.72 -9.66 -3.47
CA LYS A 108 -13.98 -9.60 -4.19
C LYS A 108 -15.18 -10.05 -3.37
#